data_AF-A0A0P9MKG9-F1
#
_entry.id   AF-A0A0P9MKG9-F1
#
_cell.length_a   1.000
_cell.length_b   1.000
_cell.length_c   1.000
_cell.angle_alpha   90.00
_cell.angle_beta   90.00
_cell.angle_gamma   90.00
#
_symmetry.space_group_name_H-M   'P 1'
#
loop_
_entity.id
_entity.type
_entity.pdbx_description
1 polymer ?
#
loop_
_entity_poly.entity_id
_entity_poly.type
_entity_poly.pdbx_seq_one_letter_code
_entity_poly.pdbx_strand_id
1 'polypeptide(L)'
;FQSFPKDLGVLPDSRAQVIVCVEGPNDIAFFKNLSSSLASEGIVVPDFDNDPRIVMLPLGGDTLRDWVNGHYLKNIGKPEVHIYDRDTNTPPKYQATADAVNARNDGSVAFITTKREAENYLHVDAIQESLNIGIQFTDTCDVPTLVGKAMGVNDRTAKRRLNKNTAKHMTMERLAEQDPQSEILGWFRAIMERCR
;
A
#
# COMPACT_ATOMS: atom_id res chain seq x y z
N PHE A 1 -19.97 -9.38 40.83
CA PHE A 1 -18.87 -9.50 39.86
C PHE A 1 -19.17 -8.59 38.68
N GLN A 2 -18.45 -7.47 38.59
CA GLN A 2 -18.66 -6.45 37.57
C GLN A 2 -18.31 -6.99 36.18
N SER A 3 -19.20 -6.74 35.22
CA SER A 3 -19.01 -6.97 33.80
C SER A 3 -17.94 -6.04 33.25
N PHE A 4 -16.86 -6.59 32.69
CA PHE A 4 -15.93 -5.84 31.87
C PHE A 4 -16.60 -5.45 30.54
N PRO A 5 -16.47 -4.19 30.07
CA PRO A 5 -16.84 -3.82 28.72
C PRO A 5 -15.97 -4.63 27.74
N LYS A 6 -16.60 -5.23 26.73
CA LYS A 6 -15.89 -5.66 25.51
C LYS A 6 -15.48 -4.40 24.78
N ASP A 7 -14.35 -3.84 25.17
CA ASP A 7 -13.78 -2.68 24.52
C ASP A 7 -13.57 -2.97 23.03
N LEU A 8 -13.99 -1.99 22.24
CA LEU A 8 -13.70 -1.84 20.82
C LEU A 8 -12.20 -2.03 20.58
N GLY A 9 -11.86 -3.16 20.00
CA GLY A 9 -10.56 -3.41 19.42
C GLY A 9 -10.71 -4.69 18.66
N VAL A 10 -10.70 -4.61 17.32
CA VAL A 10 -10.51 -5.80 16.50
C VAL A 10 -9.15 -6.34 16.88
N LEU A 11 -9.12 -7.28 17.82
CA LEU A 11 -7.92 -8.06 18.07
C LEU A 11 -7.58 -8.69 16.72
N PRO A 12 -6.32 -8.59 16.26
CA PRO A 12 -5.89 -9.40 15.14
C PRO A 12 -6.30 -10.83 15.46
N ASP A 13 -6.90 -11.50 14.47
CA ASP A 13 -7.04 -12.94 14.51
C ASP A 13 -5.74 -13.52 15.09
N SER A 14 -5.80 -14.46 16.02
CA SER A 14 -4.60 -15.05 16.62
C SER A 14 -3.60 -15.60 15.59
N ARG A 15 -4.06 -15.82 14.35
CA ARG A 15 -3.28 -16.21 13.18
C ARG A 15 -2.46 -15.08 12.56
N ALA A 16 -2.74 -13.82 12.85
CA ALA A 16 -2.00 -12.67 12.33
C ALA A 16 -0.51 -12.79 12.68
N GLN A 17 0.35 -12.65 11.66
CA GLN A 17 1.80 -12.68 11.79
C GLN A 17 2.46 -11.38 11.37
N VAL A 18 1.84 -10.62 10.46
CA VAL A 18 2.38 -9.33 9.99
C VAL A 18 1.27 -8.29 9.86
N ILE A 19 1.58 -7.06 10.22
CA ILE A 19 0.71 -5.89 9.99
C ILE A 19 1.31 -5.06 8.86
N VAL A 20 0.55 -4.89 7.78
CA VAL A 20 0.93 -4.06 6.63
C VAL A 20 0.29 -2.68 6.80
N CYS A 21 1.12 -1.68 7.06
CA CYS A 21 0.72 -0.32 7.33
C CYS A 21 0.85 0.53 6.07
N VAL A 22 -0.24 1.17 5.68
CA VAL A 22 -0.31 2.06 4.50
C VAL A 22 -1.00 3.37 4.86
N GLU A 23 -0.88 4.40 4.02
CA GLU A 23 -1.42 5.73 4.33
C GLU A 23 -2.94 5.76 4.37
N GLY A 24 -3.60 5.05 3.44
CA GLY A 24 -5.04 5.10 3.34
C GLY A 24 -5.73 3.93 2.63
N PRO A 25 -7.06 3.98 2.54
CA PRO A 25 -7.86 2.89 1.96
C PRO A 25 -7.64 2.66 0.47
N ASN A 26 -7.10 3.66 -0.24
CA ASN A 26 -6.78 3.54 -1.66
C ASN A 26 -5.57 2.61 -1.87
N ASP A 27 -4.54 2.72 -1.04
CA ASP A 27 -3.35 1.86 -1.09
C ASP A 27 -3.70 0.41 -0.76
N ILE A 28 -4.64 0.19 0.18
CA ILE A 28 -5.19 -1.15 0.45
C ILE A 28 -5.84 -1.72 -0.81
N ALA A 29 -6.66 -0.94 -1.50
CA ALA A 29 -7.29 -1.38 -2.74
C ALA A 29 -6.26 -1.64 -3.84
N PHE A 30 -5.22 -0.80 -3.95
CA PHE A 30 -4.12 -0.99 -4.89
C PHE A 30 -3.46 -2.34 -4.71
N PHE A 31 -2.94 -2.62 -3.51
CA PHE A 31 -2.18 -3.85 -3.25
C PHE A 31 -3.05 -5.10 -3.37
N LYS A 32 -4.31 -5.06 -2.91
CA LYS A 32 -5.25 -6.19 -3.07
C LYS A 32 -5.49 -6.53 -4.54
N ASN A 33 -5.82 -5.52 -5.35
CA ASN A 33 -6.14 -5.75 -6.75
C ASN A 33 -4.91 -6.11 -7.57
N LEU A 34 -3.76 -5.47 -7.32
CA LEU A 34 -2.51 -5.82 -7.98
C LEU A 34 -2.09 -7.24 -7.63
N SER A 35 -2.08 -7.59 -6.35
CA SER A 35 -1.72 -8.94 -5.91
C SER A 35 -2.65 -10.00 -6.50
N SER A 36 -3.97 -9.78 -6.47
CA SER A 36 -4.92 -10.69 -7.09
C SER A 36 -4.69 -10.86 -8.59
N SER A 37 -4.31 -9.79 -9.30
CA SER A 37 -4.02 -9.86 -10.72
C SER A 37 -2.76 -10.68 -11.01
N LEU A 38 -1.66 -10.41 -10.29
CA LEU A 38 -0.42 -11.16 -10.41
C LEU A 38 -0.58 -12.64 -10.02
N ALA A 39 -1.36 -12.93 -8.98
CA ALA A 39 -1.68 -14.29 -8.56
C ALA A 39 -2.44 -15.06 -9.66
N SER A 40 -3.29 -14.38 -10.45
CA SER A 40 -4.00 -14.99 -11.57
C SER A 40 -3.08 -15.44 -12.71
N GLU A 41 -1.88 -14.86 -12.79
CA GLU A 41 -0.79 -15.27 -13.70
C GLU A 41 0.13 -16.34 -13.08
N GLY A 42 -0.19 -16.84 -11.89
CA GLY A 42 0.61 -17.85 -11.19
C GLY A 42 1.83 -17.29 -10.45
N ILE A 43 1.94 -15.97 -10.30
CA ILE A 43 3.01 -15.35 -9.53
C ILE A 43 2.73 -15.55 -8.03
N VAL A 44 3.75 -15.97 -7.28
CA VAL A 44 3.64 -16.14 -5.82
C VAL A 44 3.73 -14.77 -5.15
N VAL A 45 2.59 -14.28 -4.67
CA VAL A 45 2.41 -12.97 -4.03
C VAL A 45 1.50 -13.08 -2.79
N PRO A 46 1.50 -12.08 -1.88
CA PRO A 46 0.66 -12.12 -0.69
C PRO A 46 -0.84 -12.11 -1.03
N ASP A 47 -1.61 -13.07 -0.49
CA ASP A 47 -3.07 -13.03 -0.58
C ASP A 47 -3.63 -12.11 0.53
N PHE A 48 -3.78 -10.83 0.21
CA PHE A 48 -4.28 -9.80 1.12
C PHE A 48 -5.77 -9.92 1.49
N ASP A 49 -6.53 -10.79 0.81
CA ASP A 49 -7.96 -10.98 1.07
C ASP A 49 -8.22 -12.23 1.92
N ASN A 50 -7.46 -13.31 1.71
CA ASN A 50 -7.75 -14.60 2.33
C ASN A 50 -6.66 -15.12 3.27
N ASP A 51 -5.45 -14.56 3.28
CA ASP A 51 -4.41 -14.99 4.22
C ASP A 51 -4.60 -14.32 5.59
N PRO A 52 -5.10 -15.05 6.61
CA PRO A 52 -5.36 -14.48 7.93
C PRO A 52 -4.08 -14.07 8.67
N ARG A 53 -2.89 -14.43 8.15
CA ARG A 53 -1.61 -14.02 8.70
C ARG A 53 -1.29 -12.56 8.38
N ILE A 54 -1.93 -11.99 7.36
CA ILE A 54 -1.66 -10.63 6.89
C ILE A 54 -2.83 -9.72 7.30
N VAL A 55 -2.51 -8.68 8.07
CA VAL A 55 -3.48 -7.64 8.43
C VAL A 55 -3.08 -6.34 7.75
N MET A 56 -3.94 -5.78 6.89
CA MET A 56 -3.72 -4.45 6.31
C MET A 56 -4.38 -3.37 7.16
N LEU A 57 -3.61 -2.36 7.58
CA LEU A 57 -4.07 -1.26 8.41
C LEU A 57 -3.81 0.09 7.72
N PRO A 58 -4.85 0.87 7.39
CA PRO A 58 -4.67 2.24 6.94
C PRO A 58 -4.42 3.14 8.17
N LEU A 59 -3.29 3.84 8.20
CA LEU A 59 -2.88 4.68 9.34
C LEU A 59 -3.46 6.10 9.31
N GLY A 60 -4.02 6.51 8.17
CA GLY A 60 -4.56 7.85 7.93
C GLY A 60 -3.44 8.87 7.76
N GLY A 61 -3.31 9.47 6.57
CA GLY A 61 -2.17 10.34 6.22
C GLY A 61 -1.73 11.33 7.32
N ASP A 62 -2.66 12.11 7.87
CA ASP A 62 -2.32 13.10 8.90
C ASP A 62 -2.01 12.49 10.27
N THR A 63 -2.58 11.33 10.61
CA THR A 63 -2.38 10.64 11.90
C THR A 63 -1.25 9.62 11.87
N LEU A 64 -0.72 9.30 10.70
CA LEU A 64 0.29 8.25 10.50
C LEU A 64 1.52 8.46 11.39
N ARG A 65 2.01 9.71 11.45
CA ARG A 65 3.15 10.06 12.28
C ARG A 65 2.89 9.78 13.77
N ASP A 66 1.68 10.06 14.23
CA ASP A 66 1.29 9.81 15.62
C ASP A 66 1.22 8.30 15.91
N TRP A 67 0.73 7.50 14.96
CA TRP A 67 0.73 6.03 15.08
C TRP A 67 2.12 5.46 15.29
N VAL A 68 3.07 5.93 14.49
CA VAL A 68 4.45 5.46 14.54
C VAL A 68 5.18 5.99 15.77
N ASN A 69 5.05 7.28 16.09
CA ASN A 69 5.68 7.89 17.26
C ASN A 69 5.13 7.32 18.58
N GLY A 70 3.81 7.11 18.66
CA GLY A 70 3.17 6.48 19.80
C GLY A 70 3.47 4.97 19.91
N HIS A 71 3.99 4.37 18.82
CA HIS A 71 4.26 2.94 18.70
C HIS A 71 3.06 2.11 19.16
N TYR A 72 1.85 2.50 18.73
CA TYR A 72 0.60 1.98 19.31
C TYR A 72 0.39 0.48 19.09
N LEU A 73 1.01 -0.10 18.06
CA LEU A 73 0.92 -1.52 17.76
C LEU A 73 1.94 -2.38 18.54
N LYS A 74 2.85 -1.78 19.32
CA LYS A 74 3.91 -2.51 20.05
C LYS A 74 3.39 -3.65 20.93
N ASN A 75 2.21 -3.46 21.54
CA ASN A 75 1.60 -4.44 22.45
C ASN A 75 0.94 -5.60 21.69
N ILE A 76 0.75 -5.47 20.37
CA ILE A 76 0.30 -6.57 19.51
C ILE A 76 1.45 -7.57 19.30
N GLY A 77 2.70 -7.10 19.35
CA GLY A 77 3.89 -7.95 19.28
C GLY A 77 4.08 -8.65 17.93
N LYS A 78 3.58 -8.03 16.84
CA LYS A 78 3.72 -8.51 15.47
C LYS A 78 4.56 -7.53 14.66
N PRO A 79 5.47 -8.00 13.79
CA PRO A 79 6.26 -7.13 12.92
C PRO A 79 5.36 -6.31 12.00
N GLU A 80 5.77 -5.07 11.76
CA GLU A 80 5.07 -4.14 10.88
C GLU A 80 5.82 -3.98 9.55
N VAL A 81 5.10 -3.98 8.42
CA VAL A 81 5.64 -3.58 7.11
C VAL A 81 4.95 -2.29 6.71
N HIS A 82 5.69 -1.19 6.69
CA HIS A 82 5.17 0.12 6.32
C HIS A 82 5.55 0.48 4.89
N ILE A 83 4.59 1.02 4.13
CA ILE A 83 4.82 1.51 2.78
C ILE A 83 4.19 2.91 2.69
N TYR A 84 5.02 3.91 2.42
CA TYR A 84 4.62 5.32 2.35
C TYR A 84 4.89 5.92 0.98
N ASP A 85 4.03 6.84 0.55
CA ASP A 85 4.24 7.62 -0.65
C ASP A 85 5.42 8.58 -0.44
N ARG A 86 6.25 8.72 -1.48
CA ARG A 86 7.37 9.67 -1.50
C ARG A 86 6.89 11.11 -1.43
N ASP A 87 5.79 11.37 -2.12
CA ASP A 87 5.30 12.71 -2.44
C ASP A 87 6.42 13.59 -3.06
N THR A 88 6.24 14.90 -3.01
CA THR A 88 7.08 15.92 -3.65
C THR A 88 8.14 16.51 -2.72
N ASN A 89 8.02 16.28 -1.40
CA ASN A 89 8.95 16.81 -0.41
C ASN A 89 10.38 16.26 -0.60
N THR A 90 11.37 17.08 -0.22
CA THR A 90 12.78 16.69 -0.15
C THR A 90 13.38 17.21 1.16
N PRO A 91 13.70 16.33 2.14
CA PRO A 91 13.46 14.87 2.13
C PRO A 91 11.96 14.51 2.12
N PRO A 92 11.58 13.25 1.78
CA PRO A 92 10.19 12.80 1.83
C PRO A 92 9.54 13.07 3.20
N LYS A 93 8.23 13.38 3.19
CA LYS A 93 7.46 13.74 4.39
C LYS A 93 7.63 12.73 5.52
N TYR A 94 7.63 11.44 5.17
CA TYR A 94 7.71 10.33 6.12
C TYR A 94 9.12 9.73 6.28
N GLN A 95 10.18 10.41 5.81
CA GLN A 95 11.56 9.91 5.94
C GLN A 95 11.93 9.56 7.39
N ALA A 96 11.80 10.53 8.30
CA ALA A 96 12.10 10.29 9.72
C ALA A 96 11.19 9.22 10.35
N THR A 97 9.98 9.04 9.82
CA THR A 97 9.02 8.03 10.28
C THR A 97 9.47 6.63 9.84
N ALA A 98 9.89 6.48 8.59
CA ALA A 98 10.46 5.24 8.07
C ALA A 98 11.77 4.88 8.78
N ASP A 99 12.66 5.84 9.00
CA ASP A 99 13.92 5.64 9.71
C ASP A 99 13.67 5.15 11.15
N ALA A 100 12.68 5.73 11.84
CA ALA A 100 12.30 5.32 13.18
C ALA A 100 11.76 3.88 13.24
N VAL A 101 10.98 3.45 12.24
CA VAL A 101 10.53 2.04 12.14
C VAL A 101 11.71 1.11 11.88
N ASN A 102 12.58 1.46 10.92
CA ASN A 102 13.74 0.64 10.55
C ASN A 102 14.77 0.51 11.70
N ALA A 103 14.75 1.40 12.68
CA ALA A 103 15.59 1.33 13.87
C ALA A 103 15.05 0.42 15.00
N ARG A 104 13.82 -0.12 14.89
CA ARG A 104 13.16 -0.84 16.00
C ARG A 104 13.74 -2.21 16.34
N ASN A 105 14.49 -2.85 15.44
CA ASN A 105 15.07 -4.19 15.62
C ASN A 105 14.06 -5.28 16.06
N ASP A 106 12.76 -5.08 15.81
CA ASP A 106 11.66 -5.99 16.18
C ASP A 106 11.11 -6.78 14.97
N GLY A 107 11.86 -6.76 13.86
CA GLY A 107 11.46 -7.34 12.59
C GLY A 107 10.62 -6.38 11.73
N SER A 108 10.18 -5.23 12.23
CA SER A 108 9.48 -4.23 11.43
C SER A 108 10.39 -3.58 10.40
N VAL A 109 9.81 -3.19 9.26
CA VAL A 109 10.50 -2.47 8.18
C VAL A 109 9.59 -1.40 7.59
N ALA A 110 10.18 -0.33 7.08
CA ALA A 110 9.49 0.72 6.37
C ALA A 110 10.16 1.02 5.03
N PHE A 111 9.31 1.24 4.03
CA PHE A 111 9.65 1.62 2.68
C PHE A 111 9.00 2.96 2.34
N ILE A 112 9.69 3.75 1.53
CA ILE A 112 9.15 4.93 0.88
C ILE A 112 9.26 4.68 -0.61
N THR A 113 8.18 4.87 -1.35
CA THR A 113 8.16 4.63 -2.80
C THR A 113 9.27 5.42 -3.51
N THR A 114 9.86 4.84 -4.56
CA THR A 114 10.77 5.61 -5.42
C THR A 114 10.02 6.59 -6.32
N LYS A 115 8.84 6.19 -6.80
CA LYS A 115 7.89 7.05 -7.52
C LYS A 115 7.09 7.90 -6.54
N ARG A 116 6.36 8.90 -7.06
CA ARG A 116 5.61 9.85 -6.23
C ARG A 116 4.60 9.19 -5.28
N GLU A 117 3.78 8.29 -5.80
CA GLU A 117 2.72 7.58 -5.07
C GLU A 117 2.41 6.24 -5.75
N ALA A 118 1.60 5.39 -5.09
CA ALA A 118 1.22 4.06 -5.61
C ALA A 118 0.63 4.10 -7.04
N GLU A 119 -0.12 5.14 -7.40
CA GLU A 119 -0.72 5.25 -8.73
C GLU A 119 0.31 5.38 -9.87
N ASN A 120 1.54 5.85 -9.58
CA ASN A 120 2.61 5.97 -10.57
C ASN A 120 3.19 4.60 -11.01
N TYR A 121 2.78 3.50 -10.37
CA TYR A 121 3.14 2.14 -10.78
C TYR A 121 2.09 1.52 -11.73
N LEU A 122 0.97 2.19 -11.98
CA LEU A 122 -0.05 1.72 -12.92
C LEU A 122 0.40 1.93 -14.36
N HIS A 123 0.27 0.91 -15.21
CA HIS A 123 0.61 1.03 -16.61
C HIS A 123 -0.45 1.83 -17.38
N VAL A 124 -0.02 2.63 -18.35
CA VAL A 124 -0.92 3.47 -19.17
C VAL A 124 -1.97 2.65 -19.91
N ASP A 125 -1.64 1.44 -20.36
CA ASP A 125 -2.61 0.54 -21.00
C ASP A 125 -3.67 0.01 -20.02
N ALA A 126 -3.29 -0.25 -18.77
CA ALA A 126 -4.26 -0.62 -17.74
C ALA A 126 -5.25 0.53 -17.49
N ILE A 127 -4.75 1.78 -17.52
CA ILE A 127 -5.57 2.99 -17.38
C ILE A 127 -6.51 3.14 -18.59
N GLN A 128 -5.98 2.97 -19.80
CA GLN A 128 -6.77 3.01 -21.04
C GLN A 128 -7.87 1.95 -21.04
N GLU A 129 -7.57 0.71 -20.65
CA GLU A 129 -8.54 -0.39 -20.61
C GLU A 129 -9.64 -0.16 -19.57
N SER A 130 -9.27 0.29 -18.37
CA SER A 130 -10.21 0.40 -17.25
C SER A 130 -11.02 1.70 -17.23
N LEU A 131 -10.46 2.79 -17.75
CA LEU A 131 -11.04 4.14 -17.68
C LEU A 131 -11.36 4.76 -19.05
N ASN A 132 -10.95 4.11 -20.16
CA ASN A 132 -11.14 4.58 -21.52
C ASN A 132 -10.55 5.98 -21.77
N ILE A 133 -9.37 6.25 -21.21
CA ILE A 133 -8.61 7.49 -21.40
C ILE A 133 -7.16 7.18 -21.74
N GLY A 134 -6.59 7.95 -22.68
CA GLY A 134 -5.18 7.90 -23.00
C GLY A 134 -4.45 8.99 -22.24
N ILE A 135 -3.46 8.63 -21.43
CA ILE A 135 -2.62 9.57 -20.69
C ILE A 135 -1.14 9.18 -20.78
N GLN A 136 -0.28 10.15 -20.51
CA GLN A 136 1.15 9.96 -20.34
C GLN A 136 1.56 10.71 -19.07
N PHE A 137 2.47 10.13 -18.30
CA PHE A 137 2.96 10.72 -17.06
C PHE A 137 4.35 10.18 -16.73
N THR A 138 5.09 10.91 -15.90
CA THR A 138 6.37 10.49 -15.36
C THR A 138 6.21 10.02 -13.92
N ASP A 139 7.28 9.45 -13.35
CA ASP A 139 7.31 8.95 -11.97
C ASP A 139 7.03 10.03 -10.90
N THR A 140 7.09 11.31 -11.26
CA THR A 140 6.86 12.45 -10.35
C THR A 140 5.54 13.19 -10.58
N CYS A 141 4.77 12.79 -11.60
CA CYS A 141 3.47 13.38 -11.88
C CYS A 141 2.43 13.00 -10.82
N ASP A 142 1.45 13.89 -10.64
CA ASP A 142 0.23 13.63 -9.88
C ASP A 142 -0.76 12.85 -10.75
N VAL A 143 -0.67 11.51 -10.74
CA VAL A 143 -1.48 10.66 -11.62
C VAL A 143 -2.99 10.82 -11.34
N PRO A 144 -3.46 10.85 -10.08
CA PRO A 144 -4.86 11.13 -9.76
C PRO A 144 -5.36 12.44 -10.33
N THR A 145 -4.59 13.53 -10.25
CA THR A 145 -4.99 14.83 -10.82
C THR A 145 -5.05 14.80 -12.35
N LEU A 146 -4.07 14.16 -13.01
CA LEU A 146 -4.06 14.02 -14.47
C LEU A 146 -5.27 13.23 -14.97
N VAL A 147 -5.56 12.09 -14.32
CA VAL A 147 -6.71 11.25 -14.60
C VAL A 147 -8.01 11.99 -14.30
N GLY A 148 -8.08 12.71 -13.18
CA GLY A 148 -9.24 13.52 -12.79
C GLY A 148 -9.60 14.54 -13.86
N LYS A 149 -8.61 15.29 -14.36
CA LYS A 149 -8.79 16.25 -15.46
C LYS A 149 -9.25 15.58 -16.75
N ALA A 150 -8.63 14.47 -17.14
CA ALA A 150 -8.99 13.75 -18.37
C ALA A 150 -10.41 13.17 -18.32
N MET A 151 -10.88 12.75 -17.14
CA MET A 151 -12.22 12.18 -16.94
C MET A 151 -13.29 13.22 -16.57
N GLY A 152 -12.91 14.46 -16.23
CA GLY A 152 -13.83 15.44 -15.67
C GLY A 152 -14.34 15.09 -14.26
N VAL A 153 -13.50 14.49 -13.42
CA VAL A 153 -13.83 14.14 -12.02
C VAL A 153 -12.78 14.68 -11.05
N ASN A 154 -13.11 14.75 -9.76
CA ASN A 154 -12.13 15.14 -8.74
C ASN A 154 -11.08 14.06 -8.47
N ASP A 155 -9.94 14.48 -7.92
CA ASP A 155 -8.77 13.63 -7.66
C ASP A 155 -9.11 12.46 -6.74
N ARG A 156 -9.96 12.67 -5.73
CA ARG A 156 -10.43 11.59 -4.83
C ARG A 156 -11.15 10.49 -5.60
N THR A 157 -11.97 10.85 -6.58
CA THR A 157 -12.71 9.90 -7.42
C THR A 157 -11.78 9.20 -8.40
N ALA A 158 -10.84 9.94 -9.00
CA ALA A 158 -9.82 9.40 -9.88
C ALA A 158 -8.94 8.38 -9.14
N LYS A 159 -8.34 8.77 -7.99
CA LYS A 159 -7.54 7.92 -7.11
C LYS A 159 -8.30 6.64 -6.75
N ARG A 160 -9.56 6.75 -6.35
CA ARG A 160 -10.39 5.56 -6.06
C ARG A 160 -10.56 4.63 -7.27
N ARG A 161 -10.78 5.17 -8.48
CA ARG A 161 -10.95 4.36 -9.70
C ARG A 161 -9.65 3.69 -10.12
N LEU A 162 -8.53 4.40 -10.03
CA LEU A 162 -7.20 3.86 -10.31
C LEU A 162 -6.93 2.62 -9.42
N ASN A 163 -7.08 2.77 -8.11
CA ASN A 163 -6.75 1.66 -7.20
C ASN A 163 -7.75 0.52 -7.20
N LYS A 164 -9.04 0.80 -7.42
CA LYS A 164 -10.09 -0.25 -7.37
C LYS A 164 -10.35 -0.94 -8.71
N ASN A 165 -10.16 -0.23 -9.81
CA ASN A 165 -10.48 -0.71 -11.14
C ASN A 165 -9.20 -0.95 -11.92
N THR A 166 -8.37 0.08 -12.11
CA THR A 166 -7.16 -0.01 -12.95
C THR A 166 -6.14 -1.03 -12.44
N ALA A 167 -5.91 -1.10 -11.13
CA ALA A 167 -4.97 -2.08 -10.56
C ALA A 167 -5.29 -3.55 -10.90
N LYS A 168 -6.55 -3.88 -11.23
CA LYS A 168 -6.98 -5.22 -11.67
C LYS A 168 -6.56 -5.57 -13.10
N HIS A 169 -6.15 -4.57 -13.87
CA HIS A 169 -5.67 -4.73 -15.24
C HIS A 169 -4.14 -4.72 -15.31
N MET A 170 -3.45 -4.69 -14.16
CA MET A 170 -2.00 -4.84 -14.13
C MET A 170 -1.62 -6.29 -14.36
N THR A 171 -0.69 -6.53 -15.27
CA THR A 171 -0.05 -7.83 -15.50
C THR A 171 1.37 -7.82 -14.96
N MET A 172 2.02 -8.98 -14.87
CA MET A 172 3.44 -9.00 -14.51
C MET A 172 4.29 -8.24 -15.54
N GLU A 173 3.94 -8.33 -16.83
CA GLU A 173 4.60 -7.56 -17.90
C GLU A 173 4.46 -6.05 -17.69
N ARG A 174 3.23 -5.57 -17.50
CA ARG A 174 2.95 -4.14 -17.22
C ARG A 174 3.65 -3.63 -15.97
N LEU A 175 3.69 -4.46 -14.93
CA LEU A 175 4.40 -4.12 -13.70
C LEU A 175 5.91 -4.06 -13.94
N ALA A 176 6.50 -5.01 -14.67
CA ALA A 176 7.93 -5.00 -14.97
C ALA A 176 8.37 -3.77 -15.79
N GLU A 177 7.50 -3.28 -16.68
CA GLU A 177 7.74 -2.04 -17.42
C GLU A 177 7.67 -0.80 -16.53
N GLN A 178 6.72 -0.74 -15.60
CA GLN A 178 6.56 0.40 -14.69
C GLN A 178 7.51 0.37 -13.49
N ASP A 179 7.91 -0.82 -13.04
CA ASP A 179 8.73 -1.07 -11.86
C ASP A 179 9.93 -1.95 -12.21
N PRO A 180 10.88 -1.45 -13.03
CA PRO A 180 12.01 -2.26 -13.50
C PRO A 180 12.95 -2.68 -12.36
N GLN A 181 12.91 -2.00 -11.20
CA GLN A 181 13.65 -2.37 -10.00
C GLN A 181 12.90 -3.38 -9.12
N SER A 182 11.67 -3.76 -9.50
CA SER A 182 10.83 -4.72 -8.76
C SER A 182 10.61 -4.33 -7.29
N GLU A 183 10.42 -3.04 -7.04
CA GLU A 183 10.20 -2.47 -5.72
C GLU A 183 8.93 -3.06 -5.07
N ILE A 184 7.81 -3.16 -5.80
CA ILE A 184 6.57 -3.76 -5.31
C ILE A 184 6.78 -5.22 -4.92
N LEU A 185 7.46 -5.99 -5.77
CA LEU A 185 7.77 -7.40 -5.46
C LEU A 185 8.73 -7.53 -4.27
N GLY A 186 9.61 -6.55 -4.06
CA GLY A 186 10.43 -6.42 -2.87
C GLY A 186 9.59 -6.26 -1.60
N TRP A 187 8.60 -5.37 -1.61
CA TRP A 187 7.67 -5.19 -0.49
C TRP A 187 6.85 -6.46 -0.22
N PHE A 188 6.34 -7.09 -1.28
CA PHE A 188 5.58 -8.34 -1.18
C PHE A 188 6.42 -9.46 -0.57
N ARG A 189 7.70 -9.58 -0.95
CA ARG A 189 8.63 -10.52 -0.34
C ARG A 189 8.83 -10.22 1.14
N ALA A 190 9.06 -8.95 1.51
CA ALA A 190 9.22 -8.55 2.90
C ALA A 190 7.99 -8.92 3.76
N ILE A 191 6.78 -8.79 3.21
CA ILE A 191 5.54 -9.20 3.88
C ILE A 191 5.51 -10.72 4.08
N MET A 192 5.75 -11.50 3.02
CA MET A 192 5.72 -12.97 3.08
C MET A 192 6.79 -13.54 4.03
N GLU A 193 7.97 -12.94 4.09
CA GLU A 193 9.05 -13.35 5.01
C GLU A 193 8.64 -13.26 6.49
N ARG A 194 7.65 -12.40 6.80
CA ARG A 194 7.09 -12.18 8.15
C ARG A 194 5.82 -12.99 8.41
N CYS A 195 5.32 -13.75 7.43
CA CYS A 195 4.15 -14.62 7.57
C CYS A 195 4.50 -16.01 8.12
N ARG A 196 5.34 -16.08 9.16
CA ARG A 196 5.86 -17.33 9.74
C ARG A 196 5.08 -17.78 10.97
#